data_AF-A0A7S1D6L6-F1
#
_entry.id   AF-A0A7S1D6L6-F1
#
_cell.length_a   1.000
_cell.length_b   1.000
_cell.length_c   1.000
_cell.angle_alpha   90.00
_cell.angle_beta   90.00
_cell.angle_gamma   90.00
#
_symmetry.space_group_name_H-M   'P 1'
#
loop_
_entity.id
_entity.type
_entity.pdbx_description
1 polymer ?
#
loop_
_entity_poly.entity_id
_entity_poly.type
_entity_poly.pdbx_seq_one_letter_code
_entity_poly.pdbx_strand_id
1 'polypeptide(L)'
;RVDPTYRATQAHFEDLLVRYGSPIVVLDLVKQSEKREREVLVGNEYRHAVDYINTSIDDPHKIRYCALDYSHISKHRNLDVSTSLNEVSTWSVNQTGFFCSRPRWKIIEGENIVPFDEQDEKGAKFLTKHMGFPVCPMEQRGVLRTNCIDCLDRTNVAQFSAGVEALEQQLVVMGIRNSPNLDPSSTIIRVLIDIYVDI
;
A
#
# COMPACT_ATOMS: atom_id res chain seq x y z
N ARG A 1 3.23 -18.13 -25.05
CA ARG A 1 4.11 -17.17 -25.78
C ARG A 1 4.70 -16.26 -24.72
N VAL A 2 6.02 -16.24 -24.58
CA VAL A 2 6.73 -15.42 -23.57
C VAL A 2 7.07 -14.08 -24.21
N ASP A 3 6.86 -12.97 -23.50
CA ASP A 3 7.36 -11.64 -23.88
C ASP A 3 8.76 -11.47 -23.28
N PRO A 4 9.84 -11.65 -24.05
CA PRO A 4 11.21 -11.61 -23.51
C PRO A 4 11.65 -10.21 -23.08
N THR A 5 10.87 -9.18 -23.42
CA THR A 5 11.18 -7.78 -23.14
C THR A 5 10.25 -7.15 -22.12
N TYR A 6 9.25 -7.90 -21.63
CA TYR A 6 8.23 -7.42 -20.69
C TYR A 6 7.59 -6.08 -21.10
N ARG A 7 7.45 -5.81 -22.41
CA ARG A 7 6.96 -4.52 -22.95
C ARG A 7 5.56 -4.19 -22.49
N ALA A 8 4.68 -5.20 -22.45
CA ALA A 8 3.32 -5.00 -21.96
C ALA A 8 3.31 -4.65 -20.47
N THR A 9 4.18 -5.31 -19.68
CA THR A 9 4.31 -5.07 -18.24
C THR A 9 4.93 -3.71 -17.96
N GLN A 10 5.92 -3.28 -18.75
CA GLN A 10 6.50 -1.92 -18.72
C GLN A 10 5.43 -0.86 -18.94
N ALA A 11 4.70 -0.94 -20.05
CA ALA A 11 3.63 0.01 -20.36
C ALA A 11 2.55 0.06 -19.27
N HIS A 12 2.24 -1.09 -18.66
CA HIS A 12 1.31 -1.16 -17.52
C HIS A 12 1.83 -0.42 -16.29
N PHE A 13 3.10 -0.60 -15.90
CA PHE A 13 3.65 0.11 -14.75
C PHE A 13 3.89 1.60 -15.01
N GLU A 14 4.21 1.98 -16.24
CA GLU A 14 4.26 3.40 -16.66
C GLU A 14 2.89 4.06 -16.47
N ASP A 15 1.82 3.41 -16.92
CA ASP A 15 0.46 3.91 -16.72
C ASP A 15 0.09 4.00 -15.22
N LEU A 16 0.48 3.02 -14.41
CA LEU A 16 0.28 3.09 -12.95
C LEU A 16 1.03 4.27 -12.31
N LEU A 17 2.28 4.51 -12.70
CA LEU A 17 3.08 5.63 -12.18
C LEU A 17 2.48 6.98 -12.58
N VAL A 18 1.93 7.11 -13.79
CA VAL A 18 1.22 8.32 -14.24
C VAL A 18 -0.03 8.57 -13.41
N ARG A 19 -0.80 7.52 -13.09
CA ARG A 19 -2.09 7.67 -12.40
C ARG A 19 -1.97 7.81 -10.89
N TYR A 20 -1.06 7.07 -10.27
CA TYR A 20 -0.97 6.93 -8.82
C TYR A 20 0.30 7.50 -8.21
N GLY A 21 1.25 7.93 -9.04
CA GLY A 21 2.55 8.41 -8.60
C GLY A 21 3.49 7.27 -8.19
N SER A 22 4.52 7.63 -7.43
CA SER A 22 5.57 6.75 -6.94
C SER A 22 5.67 6.81 -5.40
N PRO A 23 5.83 5.65 -4.74
CA PRO A 23 6.11 4.32 -5.30
C PRO A 23 4.87 3.55 -5.76
N ILE A 24 5.08 2.56 -6.62
CA ILE A 24 4.16 1.42 -6.74
C ILE A 24 4.64 0.33 -5.79
N VAL A 25 3.83 0.00 -4.78
CA VAL A 25 4.08 -1.10 -3.86
C VAL A 25 3.24 -2.29 -4.31
N VAL A 26 3.88 -3.44 -4.51
CA VAL A 26 3.25 -4.67 -5.00
C VAL A 26 3.26 -5.70 -3.89
N LEU A 27 2.07 -6.13 -3.46
CA LEU A 27 1.87 -7.26 -2.57
C LEU A 27 1.38 -8.45 -3.37
N ASP A 28 2.26 -9.42 -3.56
CA ASP A 28 1.99 -10.65 -4.30
C ASP A 28 1.64 -11.79 -3.35
N LEU A 29 0.38 -12.21 -3.37
CA LEU A 29 -0.21 -13.27 -2.53
C LEU A 29 -0.26 -14.64 -3.22
N VAL A 30 0.38 -14.75 -4.38
CA VAL A 30 0.54 -15.99 -5.13
C VAL A 30 1.26 -17.04 -4.27
N LYS A 31 0.77 -18.29 -4.31
CA LYS A 31 1.44 -19.39 -3.60
C LYS A 31 2.88 -19.55 -4.07
N GLN A 32 3.80 -19.74 -3.12
CA GLN A 32 5.20 -19.99 -3.42
C GLN A 32 5.53 -21.49 -3.46
N SER A 33 4.66 -22.34 -2.92
CA SER A 33 4.81 -23.80 -2.96
C SER A 33 3.49 -24.49 -3.32
N GLU A 34 3.52 -25.29 -4.39
CA GLU A 34 2.38 -26.06 -4.88
C GLU A 34 2.80 -27.45 -5.34
N LYS A 35 1.92 -28.45 -5.18
CA LYS A 35 2.17 -29.82 -5.71
C LYS A 35 2.31 -29.84 -7.23
N ARG A 36 1.60 -28.95 -7.92
CA ARG A 36 1.70 -28.71 -9.36
C ARG A 36 1.89 -27.22 -9.54
N GLU A 37 3.06 -26.83 -10.00
CA GLU A 37 3.48 -25.44 -10.15
C GLU A 37 2.63 -24.73 -11.21
N ARG A 38 1.58 -24.03 -10.77
CA ARG A 38 0.74 -23.22 -11.67
C ARG A 38 0.90 -21.76 -11.31
N GLU A 39 0.61 -21.41 -10.06
CA GLU A 39 0.74 -20.04 -9.59
C GLU A 39 2.21 -19.65 -9.46
N VAL A 40 3.05 -20.57 -8.98
CA VAL A 40 4.51 -20.36 -8.80
C VAL A 40 5.18 -19.89 -10.10
N LEU A 41 4.83 -20.49 -11.24
CA LEU A 41 5.40 -20.11 -12.54
C LEU A 41 5.07 -18.66 -12.90
N VAL A 42 3.81 -18.27 -12.71
CA VAL A 42 3.35 -16.91 -13.00
C VAL A 42 3.93 -15.90 -12.01
N GLY A 43 4.01 -16.25 -10.73
CA GLY A 43 4.62 -15.41 -9.69
C GLY A 43 6.11 -15.17 -9.95
N ASN A 44 6.85 -16.20 -10.37
CA ASN A 44 8.26 -16.07 -10.72
C ASN A 44 8.46 -15.18 -11.97
N GLU A 45 7.67 -15.39 -13.02
CA GLU A 45 7.73 -14.53 -14.22
C GLU A 45 7.36 -13.08 -13.92
N TYR A 46 6.39 -12.86 -13.02
CA TYR A 46 6.03 -11.52 -12.61
C TYR A 46 7.13 -10.84 -11.79
N ARG A 47 7.78 -11.57 -10.87
CA ARG A 47 8.96 -11.08 -10.15
C ARG A 47 10.09 -10.71 -11.09
N HIS A 48 10.44 -11.57 -12.05
CA HIS A 48 11.46 -11.29 -13.04
C HIS A 48 11.13 -10.04 -13.88
N ALA A 49 9.85 -9.84 -14.24
CA ALA A 49 9.42 -8.66 -14.94
C ALA A 49 9.62 -7.39 -14.10
N VAL A 50 9.28 -7.42 -12.80
CA VAL A 50 9.50 -6.29 -11.89
C VAL A 50 11.00 -6.00 -11.72
N ASP A 51 11.81 -7.03 -11.51
CA ASP A 51 13.27 -6.88 -11.39
C ASP A 51 13.88 -6.29 -12.66
N TYR A 52 13.43 -6.77 -13.84
CA TYR A 52 13.84 -6.23 -15.13
C TYR A 52 13.48 -4.75 -15.28
N ILE A 53 12.26 -4.36 -14.93
CA ILE A 53 11.82 -2.96 -14.99
C ILE A 53 12.64 -2.08 -14.05
N ASN A 54 12.90 -2.56 -12.82
CA ASN A 54 13.68 -1.84 -11.81
C ASN A 54 15.15 -1.61 -12.20
N THR A 55 15.67 -2.27 -13.24
CA THR A 55 16.99 -1.95 -13.81
C THR A 55 17.05 -0.58 -14.48
N SER A 56 15.89 -0.06 -14.91
CA SER A 56 15.76 1.18 -15.68
C SER A 56 15.13 2.32 -14.87
N ILE A 57 14.89 2.13 -13.57
CA ILE A 57 14.24 3.10 -12.68
C ILE A 57 15.18 3.47 -11.52
N ASP A 58 15.23 4.76 -11.19
CA ASP A 58 16.01 5.25 -10.04
C ASP A 58 15.49 4.68 -8.72
N ASP A 59 16.41 4.48 -7.75
CA ASP A 59 16.13 3.78 -6.50
C ASP A 59 14.89 4.28 -5.72
N PRO A 60 14.64 5.60 -5.58
CA PRO A 60 13.46 6.10 -4.89
C PRO A 60 12.13 5.74 -5.57
N HIS A 61 12.18 5.44 -6.87
CA HIS A 61 11.03 5.21 -7.74
C HIS A 61 10.83 3.75 -8.13
N LYS A 62 11.76 2.87 -7.73
CA LYS A 62 11.65 1.43 -7.99
C LYS A 62 10.33 0.89 -7.47
N ILE A 63 9.76 -0.03 -8.24
CA ILE A 63 8.61 -0.82 -7.84
C ILE A 63 9.04 -1.68 -6.65
N ARG A 64 8.32 -1.53 -5.54
CA ARG A 64 8.62 -2.24 -4.29
C ARG A 64 7.82 -3.52 -4.25
N TYR A 65 8.49 -4.66 -4.45
CA TYR A 65 7.84 -5.96 -4.53
C TYR A 65 7.95 -6.72 -3.20
N CYS A 66 6.82 -7.17 -2.69
CA CYS A 66 6.70 -8.00 -1.50
C CYS A 66 5.90 -9.25 -1.87
N ALA A 67 6.49 -10.44 -1.70
CA ALA A 67 5.77 -11.69 -1.86
C ALA A 67 5.45 -12.28 -0.49
N LEU A 68 4.17 -12.55 -0.26
CA LEU A 68 3.66 -13.12 0.97
C LEU A 68 2.94 -14.43 0.66
N ASP A 69 3.53 -15.57 1.04
CA ASP A 69 2.86 -16.87 0.89
C ASP A 69 1.73 -17.03 1.92
N TYR A 70 0.62 -16.34 1.66
CA TYR A 70 -0.59 -16.36 2.48
C TYR A 70 -1.04 -17.79 2.77
N SER A 71 -0.95 -18.68 1.77
CA SER A 71 -1.40 -20.07 1.88
C SER A 71 -0.53 -20.94 2.78
N HIS A 72 0.77 -20.65 2.82
CA HIS A 72 1.70 -21.32 3.73
C HIS A 72 1.47 -20.83 5.17
N ILE A 73 1.41 -19.52 5.36
CA ILE A 73 1.24 -18.86 6.67
C ILE A 73 -0.09 -19.31 7.31
N SER A 74 -1.20 -19.29 6.55
CA SER A 74 -2.52 -19.65 7.06
C SER A 74 -2.65 -21.11 7.53
N LYS A 75 -1.74 -21.99 7.12
CA LYS A 75 -1.75 -23.42 7.47
C LYS A 75 -0.80 -23.77 8.63
N HIS A 76 0.11 -22.86 8.99
CA HIS A 76 1.10 -23.08 10.03
C HIS A 76 0.60 -22.54 11.37
N ARG A 77 0.57 -23.40 12.39
CA ARG A 77 0.03 -23.04 13.73
C ARG A 77 0.81 -21.95 14.47
N ASN A 78 2.06 -21.70 14.08
CA ASN A 78 2.94 -20.74 14.73
C ASN A 78 3.09 -19.42 13.97
N LEU A 79 2.42 -19.28 12.82
CA LEU A 79 2.47 -18.07 12.02
C LEU A 79 1.08 -17.42 12.00
N ASP A 80 1.05 -16.10 12.14
CA ASP A 80 -0.19 -15.33 12.05
C ASP A 80 -0.18 -14.51 10.76
N VAL A 81 -1.19 -14.75 9.93
CA VAL A 81 -1.45 -14.00 8.70
C VAL A 81 -1.73 -12.55 9.03
N SER A 82 -2.45 -12.28 10.14
CA SER A 82 -2.81 -10.93 10.56
C SER A 82 -1.55 -10.09 10.82
N THR A 83 -0.61 -10.61 11.61
CA THR A 83 0.67 -9.94 11.88
C THR A 83 1.44 -9.64 10.59
N SER A 84 1.55 -10.63 9.70
CA SER A 84 2.32 -10.46 8.46
C SER A 84 1.67 -9.43 7.53
N LEU A 85 0.33 -9.41 7.46
CA LEU A 85 -0.40 -8.41 6.69
C LEU A 85 -0.27 -7.03 7.31
N ASN A 86 -0.34 -6.90 8.64
CA ASN A 86 -0.19 -5.63 9.32
C ASN A 86 1.20 -5.03 9.06
N GLU A 87 2.27 -5.82 9.15
CA GLU A 87 3.63 -5.37 8.81
C GLU A 87 3.73 -4.83 7.37
N VAL A 88 3.15 -5.55 6.40
CA VAL A 88 3.12 -5.11 5.00
C VAL A 88 2.25 -3.88 4.82
N SER A 89 1.12 -3.78 5.53
CA SER A 89 0.20 -2.65 5.51
C SER A 89 0.87 -1.39 6.05
N THR A 90 1.46 -1.43 7.24
CA THR A 90 2.23 -0.33 7.84
C THR A 90 3.35 0.11 6.90
N TRP A 91 4.13 -0.84 6.38
CA TRP A 91 5.17 -0.55 5.40
C TRP A 91 4.61 0.12 4.14
N SER A 92 3.51 -0.39 3.58
CA SER A 92 2.93 0.14 2.35
C SER A 92 2.34 1.55 2.53
N VAL A 93 1.58 1.78 3.59
CA VAL A 93 0.95 3.07 3.88
C VAL A 93 2.01 4.13 4.17
N ASN A 94 3.06 3.80 4.93
CA ASN A 94 4.16 4.74 5.20
C ASN A 94 4.92 5.17 3.94
N GLN A 95 4.94 4.32 2.91
CA GLN A 95 5.63 4.60 1.66
C GLN A 95 4.75 5.34 0.63
N THR A 96 3.44 5.10 0.66
CA THR A 96 2.48 5.64 -0.33
C THR A 96 1.76 6.89 0.18
N GLY A 97 1.62 7.03 1.50
CA GLY A 97 0.84 8.06 2.15
C GLY A 97 -0.65 7.94 1.85
N PHE A 98 -1.40 8.94 2.31
CA PHE A 98 -2.81 9.10 2.00
C PHE A 98 -3.13 10.57 1.84
N PHE A 99 -4.28 10.85 1.22
CA PHE A 99 -4.76 12.22 1.08
C PHE A 99 -5.34 12.75 2.39
N CYS A 100 -4.96 13.97 2.78
CA CYS A 100 -5.62 14.71 3.85
C CYS A 100 -5.67 16.20 3.51
N SER A 101 -6.87 16.75 3.38
CA SER A 101 -7.06 18.17 3.02
C SER A 101 -6.73 19.14 4.17
N ARG A 102 -6.82 18.68 5.42
CA ARG A 102 -6.60 19.52 6.61
C ARG A 102 -5.91 18.72 7.74
N PRO A 103 -4.64 18.33 7.54
CA PRO A 103 -3.86 17.66 8.58
C PRO A 103 -3.62 18.60 9.77
N ARG A 104 -3.64 18.05 10.98
CA ARG A 104 -3.28 18.73 12.24
C ARG A 104 -1.99 18.18 12.83
N TRP A 105 -1.73 16.90 12.60
CA TRP A 105 -0.56 16.18 13.07
C TRP A 105 0.12 15.46 11.91
N LYS A 106 1.39 15.12 12.07
CA LYS A 106 2.13 14.20 11.21
C LYS A 106 2.78 13.12 12.06
N ILE A 107 2.83 11.92 11.51
CA ILE A 107 3.52 10.77 12.09
C ILE A 107 4.90 10.72 11.42
N ILE A 108 5.96 10.77 12.22
CA ILE A 108 7.34 10.67 11.75
C ILE A 108 7.92 9.30 12.13
N GLU A 109 9.14 9.01 11.67
CA GLU A 109 9.84 7.76 11.98
C GLU A 109 9.85 7.47 13.50
N GLY A 110 9.60 6.22 13.85
CA GLY A 110 9.46 5.77 15.24
C GLY A 110 8.10 6.09 15.87
N GLU A 111 7.04 6.28 15.07
CA GLU A 111 5.65 6.54 15.51
C GLU A 111 5.47 7.82 16.34
N ASN A 112 6.42 8.74 16.27
CA ASN A 112 6.30 10.01 16.98
C ASN A 112 5.27 10.90 16.28
N ILE A 113 4.36 11.48 17.06
CA ILE A 113 3.32 12.37 16.56
C ILE A 113 3.73 13.81 16.87
N VAL A 114 3.91 14.61 15.82
CA VAL A 114 4.29 16.02 15.94
C VAL A 114 3.28 16.91 15.20
N PRO A 115 3.14 18.20 15.58
CA PRO A 115 2.23 19.09 14.87
C PRO A 115 2.54 19.17 13.38
N PHE A 116 1.49 19.24 12.56
CA PHE A 116 1.59 19.63 11.16
C PHE A 116 1.62 21.16 11.10
N ASP A 117 2.72 21.74 10.64
CA ASP A 117 3.01 23.17 10.82
C ASP A 117 3.03 23.96 9.50
N GLU A 118 3.30 25.26 9.59
CA GLU A 118 3.36 26.14 8.42
C GLU A 118 4.46 25.77 7.43
N GLN A 119 5.53 25.09 7.87
CA GLN A 119 6.60 24.64 6.98
C GLN A 119 6.11 23.50 6.10
N ASP A 120 5.33 22.58 6.66
CA ASP A 120 4.71 21.48 5.90
C ASP A 120 3.71 22.01 4.86
N GLU A 121 2.95 23.06 5.19
CA GLU A 121 1.98 23.68 4.27
C GLU A 121 2.62 24.58 3.19
N LYS A 122 3.90 24.93 3.33
CA LYS A 122 4.55 25.94 2.48
C LYS A 122 4.49 25.58 1.00
N GLY A 123 4.74 24.32 0.66
CA GLY A 123 4.71 23.82 -0.72
C GLY A 123 3.32 23.95 -1.34
N ALA A 124 2.30 23.47 -0.64
CA ALA A 124 0.92 23.55 -1.10
C ALA A 124 0.41 25.00 -1.19
N LYS A 125 0.76 25.88 -0.24
CA LYS A 125 0.45 27.32 -0.30
C LYS A 125 1.12 27.99 -1.51
N PHE A 126 2.38 27.66 -1.78
CA PHE A 126 3.10 28.15 -2.94
C PHE A 126 2.42 27.72 -4.24
N LEU A 127 2.11 26.42 -4.40
CA LEU A 127 1.45 25.90 -5.60
C LEU A 127 0.04 26.46 -5.77
N THR A 128 -0.74 26.55 -4.69
CA THR A 128 -2.08 27.14 -4.71
C THR A 128 -2.05 28.56 -5.27
N LYS A 129 -1.07 29.37 -4.84
CA LYS A 129 -0.90 30.75 -5.31
C LYS A 129 -0.52 30.84 -6.80
N HIS A 130 0.30 29.92 -7.30
CA HIS A 130 0.81 29.97 -8.68
C HIS A 130 -0.15 29.32 -9.68
N MET A 131 -0.86 28.27 -9.26
CA MET A 131 -1.75 27.50 -10.12
C MET A 131 -3.18 28.05 -10.13
N GLY A 132 -3.55 28.89 -9.14
CA GLY A 132 -4.86 29.52 -9.05
C GLY A 132 -5.98 28.60 -8.57
N PHE A 133 -5.65 27.41 -8.06
CA PHE A 133 -6.59 26.46 -7.45
C PHE A 133 -6.01 25.84 -6.17
N PRO A 134 -6.85 25.40 -5.21
CA PRO A 134 -6.37 24.82 -3.96
C PRO A 134 -5.57 23.52 -4.19
N VAL A 135 -4.34 23.49 -3.67
CA VAL A 135 -3.49 22.30 -3.58
C VAL A 135 -3.46 21.82 -2.13
N CYS A 136 -3.61 20.52 -1.91
CA CYS A 136 -3.64 19.97 -0.56
C CYS A 136 -2.22 19.78 -0.02
N PRO A 137 -1.97 20.04 1.27
CA PRO A 137 -0.64 19.90 1.86
C PRO A 137 -0.21 18.44 2.03
N MET A 138 -1.15 17.50 2.05
CA MET A 138 -0.89 16.06 2.18
C MET A 138 -1.65 15.31 1.09
N GLU A 139 -0.89 14.77 0.12
CA GLU A 139 -1.41 13.99 -1.00
C GLU A 139 -0.89 12.55 -0.92
N GLN A 140 -1.70 11.60 -1.38
CA GLN A 140 -1.22 10.24 -1.62
C GLN A 140 -0.27 10.26 -2.82
N ARG A 141 0.93 9.71 -2.65
CA ARG A 141 2.01 9.80 -3.64
C ARG A 141 2.26 8.50 -4.38
N GLY A 142 1.72 7.38 -3.90
CA GLY A 142 1.89 6.05 -4.47
C GLY A 142 0.68 5.16 -4.21
N VAL A 143 0.78 3.88 -4.58
CA VAL A 143 -0.33 2.93 -4.39
C VAL A 143 0.16 1.54 -4.01
N LEU A 144 -0.61 0.86 -3.15
CA LEU A 144 -0.50 -0.56 -2.89
C LEU A 144 -1.35 -1.34 -3.91
N ARG A 145 -0.69 -2.19 -4.70
CA ARG A 145 -1.31 -3.13 -5.61
C ARG A 145 -1.23 -4.54 -5.04
N THR A 146 -2.38 -5.15 -4.76
CA THR A 146 -2.46 -6.57 -4.41
C THR A 146 -2.60 -7.43 -5.66
N ASN A 147 -1.86 -8.53 -5.72
CA ASN A 147 -2.00 -9.55 -6.75
C ASN A 147 -2.29 -10.89 -6.08
N CYS A 148 -3.21 -11.66 -6.65
CA CYS A 148 -3.44 -13.06 -6.30
C CYS A 148 -3.97 -13.78 -7.54
N ILE A 149 -3.70 -15.07 -7.64
CA ILE A 149 -4.31 -15.93 -8.66
C ILE A 149 -5.51 -16.63 -8.00
N ASP A 150 -6.68 -16.51 -8.64
CA ASP A 150 -7.92 -17.25 -8.33
C ASP A 150 -8.51 -17.10 -6.89
N CYS A 151 -8.21 -16.03 -6.15
CA CYS A 151 -8.79 -15.80 -4.81
C CYS A 151 -9.07 -14.31 -4.51
N LEU A 152 -10.31 -13.86 -4.71
CA LEU A 152 -10.78 -12.53 -4.31
C LEU A 152 -10.71 -12.32 -2.79
N ASP A 153 -11.01 -13.36 -2.00
CA ASP A 153 -11.03 -13.27 -0.54
C ASP A 153 -9.66 -12.84 0.04
N ARG A 154 -8.56 -13.35 -0.52
CA ARG A 154 -7.21 -13.02 -0.04
C ARG A 154 -6.85 -11.57 -0.35
N THR A 155 -7.22 -11.09 -1.53
CA THR A 155 -6.97 -9.69 -1.90
C THR A 155 -7.83 -8.75 -1.06
N ASN A 156 -9.08 -9.12 -0.76
CA ASN A 156 -9.97 -8.33 0.10
C ASN A 156 -9.43 -8.24 1.53
N VAL A 157 -8.96 -9.35 2.11
CA VAL A 157 -8.35 -9.36 3.45
C VAL A 157 -7.08 -8.49 3.50
N ALA A 158 -6.21 -8.58 2.49
CA ALA A 158 -5.02 -7.75 2.42
C ALA A 158 -5.34 -6.25 2.25
N GLN A 159 -6.31 -5.92 1.40
CA GLN A 159 -6.77 -4.53 1.23
C GLN A 159 -7.44 -4.00 2.49
N PHE A 160 -8.21 -4.83 3.20
CA PHE A 160 -8.80 -4.49 4.49
C PHE A 160 -7.73 -4.14 5.53
N SER A 161 -6.68 -4.96 5.66
CA SER A 161 -5.56 -4.66 6.57
C SER A 161 -4.89 -3.32 6.24
N ALA A 162 -4.65 -3.04 4.95
CA ALA A 162 -4.10 -1.75 4.53
C ALA A 162 -5.06 -0.59 4.78
N GLY A 163 -6.37 -0.82 4.64
CA GLY A 163 -7.42 0.15 4.95
C GLY A 163 -7.51 0.47 6.44
N VAL A 164 -7.35 -0.53 7.31
CA VAL A 164 -7.25 -0.34 8.77
C VAL A 164 -6.06 0.54 9.11
N GLU A 165 -4.87 0.20 8.61
CA GLU A 165 -3.65 0.98 8.84
C GLU A 165 -3.81 2.44 8.36
N ALA A 166 -4.33 2.65 7.15
CA ALA A 166 -4.57 3.99 6.64
C ALA A 166 -5.56 4.77 7.51
N LEU A 167 -6.63 4.13 7.97
CA LEU A 167 -7.63 4.76 8.85
C LEU A 167 -7.03 5.13 10.21
N GLU A 168 -6.21 4.25 10.79
CA GLU A 168 -5.50 4.51 12.04
C GLU A 168 -4.66 5.78 11.97
N GLN A 169 -3.83 5.89 10.93
CA GLN A 169 -3.00 7.05 10.71
C GLN A 169 -3.82 8.31 10.41
N GLN A 170 -4.89 8.19 9.62
CA GLN A 170 -5.79 9.31 9.31
C GLN A 170 -6.42 9.92 10.55
N LEU A 171 -6.93 9.09 11.47
CA LEU A 171 -7.53 9.56 12.72
C LEU A 171 -6.54 10.33 13.58
N VAL A 172 -5.27 9.93 13.58
CA VAL A 172 -4.18 10.67 14.25
C VAL A 172 -3.89 11.98 13.55
N VAL A 173 -3.65 11.95 12.23
CA VAL A 173 -3.33 13.13 11.43
C VAL A 173 -4.42 14.19 11.52
N MET A 174 -5.70 13.79 11.57
CA MET A 174 -6.83 14.70 11.75
C MET A 174 -7.00 15.23 13.18
N GLY A 175 -6.25 14.68 14.15
CA GLY A 175 -6.33 15.03 15.57
C GLY A 175 -7.57 14.50 16.27
N ILE A 176 -8.14 13.41 15.76
CA ILE A 176 -9.25 12.68 16.40
C ILE A 176 -8.69 11.73 17.48
N ARG A 177 -7.48 11.19 17.26
CA ARG A 177 -6.78 10.30 18.19
C ARG A 177 -5.31 10.70 18.37
N ASN A 178 -4.71 10.21 19.45
CA ASN A 178 -3.30 10.48 19.81
C ASN A 178 -2.41 9.24 19.62
N SER A 179 -2.90 8.16 19.01
CA SER A 179 -2.15 6.93 18.76
C SER A 179 -2.69 6.22 17.53
N PRO A 180 -1.83 5.69 16.65
CA PRO A 180 -2.21 5.00 15.41
C PRO A 180 -2.57 3.52 15.65
N ASN A 181 -3.01 3.14 16.85
CA ASN A 181 -3.43 1.76 17.14
C ASN A 181 -4.93 1.74 17.46
N LEU A 182 -5.75 1.20 16.57
CA LEU A 182 -7.15 0.90 16.83
C LEU A 182 -7.27 -0.46 17.53
N ASP A 183 -8.18 -0.53 18.49
CA ASP A 183 -8.58 -1.81 19.07
C ASP A 183 -9.32 -2.61 17.98
N PRO A 184 -8.91 -3.85 17.65
CA PRO A 184 -9.59 -4.70 16.68
C PRO A 184 -11.06 -4.97 17.01
N SER A 185 -11.45 -4.86 18.29
CA SER A 185 -12.83 -5.01 18.75
C SER A 185 -13.64 -3.71 18.75
N SER A 186 -13.02 -2.59 18.36
CA SER A 186 -13.67 -1.29 18.36
C SER A 186 -14.81 -1.20 17.34
N THR A 187 -15.77 -0.32 17.63
CA THR A 187 -16.93 -0.11 16.73
C THR A 187 -16.50 0.45 15.37
N ILE A 188 -15.41 1.24 15.31
CA ILE A 188 -14.89 1.79 14.06
C ILE A 188 -14.41 0.67 13.14
N ILE A 189 -13.64 -0.29 13.68
CA ILE A 189 -13.17 -1.44 12.93
C ILE A 189 -14.34 -2.32 12.48
N ARG A 190 -15.34 -2.54 13.34
CA ARG A 190 -16.55 -3.30 12.96
C ARG A 190 -17.28 -2.66 11.77
N VAL A 191 -17.49 -1.34 11.80
CA VAL A 191 -18.11 -0.62 10.68
C VAL A 191 -17.26 -0.73 9.41
N LEU A 192 -15.92 -0.66 9.54
CA LEU A 192 -15.04 -0.85 8.40
C LEU A 192 -15.14 -2.27 7.82
N ILE A 193 -15.23 -3.29 8.67
CA ILE A 193 -15.45 -4.68 8.22
C ILE A 193 -16.76 -4.78 7.44
N ASP A 194 -17.85 -4.23 7.97
CA ASP A 194 -19.16 -4.28 7.32
C ASP A 194 -19.08 -3.66 5.89
N ILE A 195 -18.40 -2.53 5.74
CA ILE A 195 -18.17 -1.88 4.44
C ILE A 195 -17.37 -2.77 3.47
N TYR A 196 -16.37 -3.50 3.96
CA TYR A 196 -15.54 -4.38 3.11
C TYR A 196 -16.21 -5.71 2.74
N VAL A 197 -17.18 -6.16 3.55
CA VAL A 197 -17.94 -7.40 3.30
C VAL A 197 -19.11 -7.14 2.35
N ASP A 198 -19.65 -5.92 2.34
CA ASP A 198 -20.77 -5.52 1.47
C ASP A 198 -20.37 -5.24 0.00
N ILE A 199 -19.09 -5.36 -0.35
CA ILE A 199 -18.54 -5.18 -1.73
C ILE A 199 -18.41 -6.53 -2.43
#